data_AF-A0A924IK78-F1
#
_entry.id   AF-A0A924IK78-F1
#
_cell.length_a   1.000
_cell.length_b   1.000
_cell.length_c   1.000
_cell.angle_alpha   90.00
_cell.angle_beta   90.00
_cell.angle_gamma   90.00
#
_symmetry.space_group_name_H-M   'P 1'
#
loop_
_entity.id
_entity.type
_entity.pdbx_description
1 polymer ?
#
loop_
_entity_poly.entity_id
_entity_poly.type
_entity_poly.pdbx_seq_one_letter_code
_entity_poly.pdbx_strand_id
1 'polypeptide(L)'
;MEVLKDQSAFGFTGKVNLLLSSNGQFQGVVYQHEGAMIGALYGQLKGKKALYKMIFEDVETSEHFKFIVEPELIAPELFTMKMSFDEVKLEAQAIYQKYVQAKKLKPSLSLRLVVDPEIIVNHEEITSDEFDILSVLAEWCTVADIYKYSKLMEFEVTNALVSLRKKRAIKVFQN
;
A
#
# COMPACT_ATOMS: atom_id res chain seq x y z
N MET A 1 4.46 10.83 -12.56
CA MET A 1 3.32 10.18 -13.26
C MET A 1 3.20 10.39 -14.78
N GLU A 2 3.59 11.53 -15.36
CA GLU A 2 3.39 11.79 -16.81
C GLU A 2 4.07 10.76 -17.72
N VAL A 3 5.28 10.32 -17.35
CA VAL A 3 6.01 9.28 -18.10
C VAL A 3 5.18 8.01 -18.29
N LEU A 4 4.48 7.53 -17.24
CA LEU A 4 3.63 6.34 -17.34
C LEU A 4 2.44 6.56 -18.28
N LYS A 5 1.86 7.76 -18.27
CA LYS A 5 0.77 8.13 -19.18
C LYS A 5 1.25 8.10 -20.63
N ASP A 6 2.39 8.73 -20.91
CA ASP A 6 2.96 8.81 -22.24
C ASP A 6 3.30 7.41 -22.76
N GLN A 7 4.00 6.60 -21.96
CA GLN A 7 4.30 5.21 -22.33
C GLN A 7 3.03 4.40 -22.58
N SER A 8 1.99 4.58 -21.77
CA SER A 8 0.70 3.90 -21.98
C SER A 8 0.07 4.29 -23.33
N ALA A 9 0.10 5.58 -23.68
CA ALA A 9 -0.48 6.10 -24.93
C ALA A 9 0.21 5.57 -26.19
N PHE A 10 1.51 5.26 -26.12
CA PHE A 10 2.27 4.67 -27.22
C PHE A 10 2.22 3.14 -27.28
N GLY A 11 1.45 2.48 -26.41
CA GLY A 11 1.39 1.01 -26.38
C GLY A 11 2.70 0.38 -25.90
N PHE A 12 3.46 1.07 -25.04
CA PHE A 12 4.78 0.64 -24.59
C PHE A 12 4.75 -0.75 -23.94
N THR A 13 5.79 -1.53 -24.22
CA THR A 13 6.08 -2.80 -23.56
C THR A 13 7.48 -2.76 -22.98
N GLY A 14 7.59 -3.02 -21.68
CA GLY A 14 8.85 -2.93 -20.96
C GLY A 14 8.64 -2.55 -19.51
N LYS A 15 9.70 -2.07 -18.89
CA LYS A 15 9.68 -1.66 -17.49
C LYS A 15 9.98 -0.18 -17.36
N VAL A 16 9.33 0.44 -16.37
CA VAL A 16 9.57 1.82 -15.97
C VAL A 16 10.10 1.78 -14.56
N ASN A 17 11.41 1.99 -14.42
CA ASN A 17 12.09 2.01 -13.13
C ASN A 17 11.88 3.37 -12.45
N LEU A 18 11.60 3.35 -11.16
CA LEU A 18 11.48 4.51 -10.29
C LEU A 18 12.74 4.62 -9.45
N LEU A 19 13.50 5.70 -9.66
CA LEU A 19 14.70 6.03 -8.89
C LEU A 19 14.45 7.29 -8.07
N LEU A 20 15.06 7.40 -6.88
CA LEU A 20 15.11 8.68 -6.17
C LEU A 20 15.92 9.69 -6.99
N SER A 21 15.37 10.89 -7.21
CA SER A 21 16.10 11.94 -7.94
C SER A 21 17.35 12.43 -7.21
N SER A 22 17.39 12.30 -5.88
CA SER A 22 18.47 12.76 -5.02
C SER A 22 19.76 11.96 -5.19
N ASN A 23 19.68 10.64 -5.34
CA ASN A 23 20.85 9.74 -5.35
C ASN A 23 20.79 8.63 -6.42
N GLY A 24 19.73 8.58 -7.23
CA GLY A 24 19.54 7.53 -8.25
C GLY A 24 19.23 6.15 -7.67
N GLN A 25 18.94 6.04 -6.38
CA GLN A 25 18.63 4.76 -5.74
C GLN A 25 17.33 4.19 -6.30
N PHE A 26 17.36 2.91 -6.66
CA PHE A 26 16.18 2.17 -7.08
C PHE A 26 15.17 2.02 -5.95
N GLN A 27 13.93 2.43 -6.20
CA GLN A 27 12.82 2.34 -5.26
C GLN A 27 11.74 1.35 -5.72
N GLY A 28 11.55 1.22 -7.03
CA GLY A 28 10.58 0.28 -7.57
C GLY A 28 10.50 0.29 -9.08
N VAL A 29 9.54 -0.47 -9.59
CA VAL A 29 9.35 -0.68 -11.02
C VAL A 29 7.87 -0.88 -11.34
N VAL A 30 7.43 -0.33 -12.47
CA VAL A 30 6.14 -0.60 -13.08
C VAL A 30 6.37 -1.36 -14.38
N TYR A 31 5.68 -2.47 -14.57
CA TYR A 31 5.72 -3.25 -15.79
C TYR A 31 4.54 -2.88 -16.69
N GLN A 32 4.83 -2.62 -17.96
CA GLN A 32 3.84 -2.33 -18.98
C GLN A 32 3.92 -3.33 -20.12
N HIS A 33 2.77 -3.70 -20.66
CA HIS A 33 2.64 -4.54 -21.83
C HIS A 33 1.50 -4.00 -22.69
N GLU A 34 1.82 -3.65 -23.94
CA GLU A 34 0.91 -3.02 -24.89
C GLU A 34 0.20 -1.78 -24.29
N GLY A 35 0.94 -0.98 -23.52
CA GLY A 35 0.44 0.24 -22.87
C GLY A 35 -0.40 0.00 -21.61
N ALA A 36 -0.77 -1.25 -21.30
CA ALA A 36 -1.43 -1.59 -20.04
C ALA A 36 -0.40 -1.81 -18.93
N MET A 37 -0.70 -1.35 -17.70
CA MET A 37 0.07 -1.71 -16.52
C MET A 37 -0.28 -3.13 -16.09
N ILE A 38 0.72 -3.99 -16.05
CA ILE A 38 0.54 -5.43 -15.79
C ILE A 38 1.14 -5.87 -14.47
N GLY A 39 2.00 -5.06 -13.86
CA GLY A 39 2.57 -5.34 -12.57
C GLY A 39 3.35 -4.16 -12.02
N ALA A 40 3.67 -4.24 -10.74
CA ALA A 40 4.50 -3.26 -10.07
C ALA A 40 5.20 -3.90 -8.87
N LEU A 41 6.37 -3.38 -8.51
CA LEU A 41 7.12 -3.73 -7.30
C LEU A 41 7.56 -2.46 -6.61
N TYR A 42 7.35 -2.39 -5.29
CA TYR A 42 7.77 -1.25 -4.47
C TYR A 42 8.04 -1.68 -3.04
N GLY A 43 9.30 -1.63 -2.62
CA GLY A 43 9.75 -2.29 -1.39
C GLY A 43 9.36 -3.77 -1.37
N GLN A 44 8.56 -4.19 -0.39
CA GLN A 44 8.04 -5.56 -0.27
C GLN A 44 6.66 -5.76 -0.94
N LEU A 45 6.04 -4.69 -1.45
CA LEU A 45 4.71 -4.77 -2.07
C LEU A 45 4.83 -5.17 -3.55
N LYS A 46 3.78 -5.84 -4.04
CA LYS A 46 3.62 -6.23 -5.44
C LYS A 46 2.26 -5.83 -6.01
N GLY A 47 2.17 -5.77 -7.34
CA GLY A 47 0.93 -5.51 -8.08
C GLY A 47 0.30 -4.16 -7.73
N LYS A 48 -1.04 -4.12 -7.65
CA LYS A 48 -1.80 -2.88 -7.39
C LYS A 48 -1.34 -2.13 -6.14
N LYS A 49 -1.11 -2.84 -5.03
CA LYS A 49 -0.69 -2.20 -3.76
C LYS A 49 0.64 -1.47 -3.91
N ALA A 50 1.60 -2.06 -4.62
CA ALA A 50 2.87 -1.41 -4.93
C ALA A 50 2.65 -0.17 -5.79
N LEU A 51 1.82 -0.29 -6.84
CA LEU A 51 1.54 0.82 -7.75
C LEU A 51 0.92 2.02 -7.03
N TYR A 52 -0.10 1.80 -6.19
CA TYR A 52 -0.72 2.89 -5.44
C TYR A 52 0.20 3.50 -4.42
N LYS A 53 1.01 2.69 -3.71
CA LYS A 53 2.00 3.21 -2.78
C LYS A 53 3.00 4.13 -3.47
N MET A 54 3.52 3.74 -4.65
CA MET A 54 4.39 4.59 -5.47
C MET A 54 3.74 5.91 -5.83
N ILE A 55 2.48 5.88 -6.29
CA ILE A 55 1.73 7.10 -6.66
C ILE A 55 1.56 8.02 -5.46
N PHE A 56 1.24 7.47 -4.29
CA PHE A 56 1.01 8.28 -3.09
C PHE A 56 2.31 8.91 -2.60
N GLU A 57 3.41 8.18 -2.65
CA GLU A 57 4.72 8.73 -2.30
C GLU A 57 5.15 9.82 -3.30
N ASP A 58 5.01 9.62 -4.62
CA ASP A 58 5.33 10.63 -5.65
C ASP A 58 4.55 11.95 -5.45
N VAL A 59 3.33 11.87 -4.91
CA VAL A 59 2.46 13.02 -4.63
C VAL A 59 2.81 13.70 -3.29
N GLU A 60 3.24 12.94 -2.28
CA GLU A 60 3.48 13.46 -0.94
C GLU A 60 4.92 13.88 -0.65
N THR A 61 5.92 13.22 -1.25
CA THR A 61 7.33 13.52 -0.97
C THR A 61 7.82 14.74 -1.73
N SER A 62 8.64 15.55 -1.05
CA SER A 62 9.40 16.62 -1.69
C SER A 62 10.52 16.08 -2.59
N GLU A 63 10.92 14.83 -2.38
CA GLU A 63 11.80 14.09 -3.28
C GLU A 63 10.95 13.42 -4.37
N HIS A 64 11.10 13.89 -5.60
CA HIS A 64 10.39 13.33 -6.75
C HIS A 64 11.12 12.10 -7.30
N PHE A 65 10.36 11.17 -7.88
CA PHE A 65 10.96 10.06 -8.60
C PHE A 65 11.46 10.50 -9.98
N LYS A 66 12.63 9.98 -10.35
CA LYS A 66 13.10 9.93 -11.73
C LYS A 66 12.63 8.61 -12.34
N PHE A 67 11.93 8.69 -13.47
CA PHE A 67 11.44 7.53 -14.21
C PHE A 67 12.44 7.19 -15.33
N ILE A 68 12.87 5.93 -15.40
CA ILE A 68 13.71 5.40 -16.48
C ILE A 68 12.94 4.31 -17.21
N VAL A 69 12.76 4.50 -18.51
CA VAL A 69 12.02 3.58 -19.38
C VAL A 69 13.01 2.64 -20.05
N GLU A 70 12.80 1.33 -19.89
CA GLU A 70 13.64 0.28 -20.46
C GLU A 70 12.76 -0.69 -21.25
N PRO A 71 12.84 -0.71 -22.60
CA PRO A 71 12.08 -1.65 -23.41
C PRO A 71 12.60 -3.07 -23.18
N GLU A 72 11.70 -3.99 -22.80
CA GLU A 72 12.05 -5.36 -22.45
C GLU A 72 10.83 -6.28 -22.67
N LEU A 73 11.07 -7.54 -23.00
CA LEU A 73 10.01 -8.56 -22.99
C LEU A 73 9.63 -8.86 -21.54
N ILE A 74 8.34 -8.72 -21.21
CA ILE A 74 7.89 -8.98 -19.85
C ILE A 74 7.51 -10.45 -19.69
N ALA A 75 8.16 -11.10 -18.71
CA ALA A 75 7.88 -12.48 -18.36
C ALA A 75 6.45 -12.63 -17.80
N PRO A 76 5.70 -13.69 -18.14
CA PRO A 76 4.31 -13.88 -17.70
C PRO A 76 4.11 -13.83 -16.18
N GLU A 77 5.10 -14.23 -15.40
CA GLU A 77 5.04 -14.26 -13.93
C GLU A 77 4.95 -12.87 -13.30
N LEU A 78 5.30 -11.81 -14.06
CA LEU A 78 5.21 -10.43 -13.64
C LEU A 78 3.79 -9.84 -13.87
N PHE A 79 2.92 -10.56 -14.58
CA PHE A 79 1.53 -10.18 -14.83
C PHE A 79 0.70 -10.45 -13.56
N THR A 80 0.64 -9.46 -12.69
CA THR A 80 -0.11 -9.50 -11.42
C THR A 80 -1.42 -8.72 -11.50
N MET A 81 -1.59 -7.92 -12.54
CA MET A 81 -2.80 -7.15 -12.86
C MET A 81 -2.86 -6.89 -14.37
N LYS A 82 -3.94 -6.27 -14.84
CA LYS A 82 -3.99 -5.66 -16.18
C LYS A 82 -4.92 -4.46 -16.09
N MET A 83 -4.37 -3.26 -16.20
CA MET A 83 -5.13 -2.01 -16.08
C MET A 83 -4.60 -0.96 -17.05
N SER A 84 -5.50 -0.20 -17.65
CA SER A 84 -5.18 1.03 -18.37
C SER A 84 -4.75 2.15 -17.41
N PHE A 85 -4.11 3.18 -17.97
CA PHE A 85 -3.75 4.38 -17.22
C PHE A 85 -4.95 5.04 -16.55
N ASP A 86 -6.07 5.15 -17.26
CA ASP A 86 -7.26 5.82 -16.75
C ASP A 86 -7.92 5.04 -15.61
N GLU A 87 -7.96 3.70 -15.69
CA GLU A 87 -8.45 2.86 -14.60
C GLU A 87 -7.58 3.01 -13.35
N VAL A 88 -6.26 2.98 -13.49
CA VAL A 88 -5.33 3.21 -12.37
C VAL A 88 -5.53 4.60 -11.78
N LYS A 89 -5.69 5.63 -12.62
CA LYS A 89 -5.91 7.00 -12.16
C LYS A 89 -7.18 7.11 -11.32
N LEU A 90 -8.30 6.56 -11.79
CA LEU A 90 -9.57 6.58 -11.06
C LEU A 90 -9.49 5.81 -9.74
N GLU A 91 -8.94 4.60 -9.76
CA GLU A 91 -8.81 3.76 -8.56
C GLU A 91 -7.84 4.39 -7.54
N ALA A 92 -6.69 4.91 -8.01
CA ALA A 92 -5.72 5.60 -7.16
C ALA A 92 -6.32 6.84 -6.49
N GLN A 93 -7.12 7.63 -7.21
CA GLN A 93 -7.79 8.80 -6.62
C GLN A 93 -8.74 8.41 -5.48
N ALA A 94 -9.56 7.37 -5.69
CA ALA A 94 -10.49 6.89 -4.68
C ALA A 94 -9.75 6.35 -3.43
N ILE A 95 -8.66 5.61 -3.64
CA ILE A 95 -7.86 5.06 -2.54
C ILE A 95 -7.07 6.17 -1.83
N TYR A 96 -6.54 7.15 -2.57
CA TYR A 96 -5.79 8.27 -2.00
C TYR A 96 -6.63 9.08 -1.00
N GLN A 97 -7.92 9.29 -1.29
CA GLN A 97 -8.82 9.95 -0.34
C GLN A 97 -8.92 9.19 0.99
N LYS A 98 -9.04 7.85 0.93
CA LYS A 98 -9.05 6.99 2.13
C LYS A 98 -7.72 7.06 2.86
N TYR A 99 -6.60 7.09 2.13
CA TYR A 99 -5.26 7.22 2.68
C TYR A 99 -5.08 8.54 3.44
N VAL A 100 -5.47 9.68 2.87
CA VAL A 100 -5.39 11.00 3.52
C VAL A 100 -6.25 11.06 4.78
N GLN A 101 -7.44 10.47 4.77
CA GLN A 101 -8.31 10.41 5.95
C GLN A 101 -7.69 9.55 7.06
N ALA A 102 -7.19 8.35 6.70
CA ALA A 102 -6.57 7.43 7.64
C ALA A 102 -5.31 8.02 8.27
N LYS A 103 -4.48 8.75 7.52
CA LYS A 103 -3.25 9.38 8.02
C LYS A 103 -3.50 10.30 9.23
N LYS A 104 -4.64 11.00 9.26
CA LYS A 104 -5.06 11.85 10.39
C LYS A 104 -5.45 11.06 11.64
N LEU A 105 -5.77 9.78 11.49
CA LEU A 105 -6.21 8.88 12.54
C LEU A 105 -5.09 7.93 13.01
N LYS A 106 -3.87 8.10 12.48
CA LYS A 106 -2.71 7.26 12.81
C LYS A 106 -2.42 7.34 14.32
N PRO A 107 -2.52 6.22 15.06
CA PRO A 107 -2.25 6.21 16.49
C PRO A 107 -0.75 6.39 16.77
N SER A 108 -0.42 6.80 18.00
CA SER A 108 0.99 6.92 18.42
C SER A 108 1.70 5.57 18.33
N LEU A 109 2.90 5.58 17.72
CA LEU A 109 3.71 4.38 17.48
C LEU A 109 4.18 3.70 18.77
N SER A 110 4.29 4.45 19.87
CA SER A 110 4.71 3.93 21.18
C SER A 110 3.60 3.22 21.95
N LEU A 111 2.35 3.26 21.49
CA LEU A 111 1.24 2.63 22.19
C LEU A 111 1.37 1.11 22.14
N ARG A 112 1.06 0.48 23.27
CA ARG A 112 0.92 -0.97 23.37
C ARG A 112 -0.55 -1.34 23.31
N LEU A 113 -0.89 -2.30 22.47
CA LEU A 113 -2.24 -2.78 22.24
C LEU A 113 -2.33 -4.25 22.63
N VAL A 114 -3.49 -4.63 23.15
CA VAL A 114 -3.83 -6.03 23.43
C VAL A 114 -5.23 -6.32 22.88
N VAL A 115 -5.43 -7.58 22.47
CA VAL A 115 -6.76 -8.08 22.07
C VAL A 115 -7.66 -8.10 23.30
N ASP A 116 -8.88 -7.59 23.14
CA ASP A 116 -9.92 -7.71 24.15
C ASP A 116 -10.73 -8.99 23.91
N PRO A 117 -10.73 -9.99 24.81
CA PRO A 117 -11.45 -11.24 24.62
C PRO A 117 -12.96 -11.08 24.43
N GLU A 118 -13.54 -9.94 24.85
CA GLU A 118 -14.95 -9.60 24.63
C GLU A 118 -15.37 -9.65 23.15
N ILE A 119 -14.42 -9.48 22.23
CA ILE A 119 -14.65 -9.59 20.79
C ILE A 119 -15.27 -10.94 20.38
N ILE A 120 -14.91 -12.03 21.08
CA ILE A 120 -15.40 -13.38 20.78
C ILE A 120 -16.89 -13.50 21.12
N VAL A 121 -17.33 -12.75 22.13
CA VAL A 121 -18.69 -12.78 22.66
C VAL A 121 -19.60 -11.82 21.89
N ASN A 122 -19.08 -10.70 21.40
CA ASN A 122 -19.89 -9.63 20.82
C ASN A 122 -20.49 -9.93 19.42
N HIS A 123 -20.18 -11.08 18.81
CA HIS A 123 -20.67 -11.52 17.48
C HIS A 123 -20.45 -10.49 16.36
N GLU A 124 -19.60 -9.50 16.56
CA GLU A 124 -19.26 -8.54 15.52
C GLU A 124 -18.42 -9.21 14.44
N GLU A 125 -18.78 -8.99 13.18
CA GLU A 125 -18.04 -9.55 12.06
C GLU A 125 -16.64 -8.94 12.01
N ILE A 126 -15.62 -9.80 11.95
CA ILE A 126 -14.23 -9.40 11.77
C ILE A 126 -13.88 -9.53 10.29
N THR A 127 -13.48 -8.43 9.68
CA THR A 127 -13.06 -8.40 8.28
C THR A 127 -11.68 -9.04 8.13
N SER A 128 -11.30 -9.40 6.90
CA SER A 128 -9.98 -9.98 6.62
C SER A 128 -8.83 -9.09 7.10
N ASP A 129 -8.90 -7.78 6.84
CA ASP A 129 -7.86 -6.83 7.24
C ASP A 129 -7.76 -6.72 8.76
N GLU A 130 -8.90 -6.72 9.45
CA GLU A 130 -8.94 -6.70 10.92
C GLU A 130 -8.35 -7.98 11.51
N PHE A 131 -8.67 -9.14 10.94
CA PHE A 131 -8.10 -10.43 11.35
C PHE A 131 -6.58 -10.48 11.13
N ASP A 132 -6.10 -9.93 10.02
CA ASP A 132 -4.66 -9.81 9.75
C ASP A 132 -3.96 -8.97 10.82
N ILE A 133 -4.56 -7.85 11.24
CA ILE A 133 -4.04 -7.04 12.35
C ILE A 133 -4.06 -7.79 13.68
N LEU A 134 -5.15 -8.50 14.00
CA LEU A 134 -5.23 -9.32 15.21
C LEU A 134 -4.17 -10.42 15.24
N SER A 135 -3.84 -11.00 14.09
CA SER A 135 -2.79 -12.00 13.94
C SER A 135 -1.41 -11.41 14.24
N VAL A 136 -1.11 -10.22 13.71
CA VAL A 136 0.16 -9.51 14.03
C VAL A 136 0.20 -9.14 15.51
N LEU A 137 -0.93 -8.72 16.09
CA LEU A 137 -1.04 -8.36 17.52
C LEU A 137 -0.76 -9.53 18.47
N ALA A 138 -1.01 -10.77 18.04
CA ALA A 138 -0.72 -11.95 18.84
C ALA A 138 0.80 -12.15 19.07
N GLU A 139 1.62 -11.67 18.12
CA GLU A 139 3.08 -11.75 18.20
C GLU A 139 3.72 -10.43 18.65
N TRP A 140 3.13 -9.29 18.28
CA TRP A 140 3.70 -7.96 18.47
C TRP A 140 2.69 -7.01 19.11
N CYS A 141 3.02 -6.47 20.27
CA CYS A 141 2.07 -5.64 21.03
C CYS A 141 2.21 -4.13 20.80
N THR A 142 3.18 -3.63 20.02
CA THR A 142 3.36 -2.18 19.80
C THR A 142 2.76 -1.73 18.46
N VAL A 143 2.21 -0.51 18.41
CA VAL A 143 1.71 0.07 17.16
C VAL A 143 2.82 0.12 16.11
N ALA A 144 4.04 0.51 16.48
CA ALA A 144 5.19 0.51 15.57
C ALA A 144 5.41 -0.84 14.88
N ASP A 145 5.36 -1.94 15.64
CA ASP A 145 5.56 -3.29 15.11
C ASP A 145 4.41 -3.73 14.21
N ILE A 146 3.16 -3.34 14.52
CA ILE A 146 2.00 -3.65 13.68
C ILE A 146 2.17 -3.04 12.28
N TYR A 147 2.57 -1.77 12.19
CA TYR A 147 2.83 -1.14 10.89
C TYR A 147 4.01 -1.78 10.15
N LYS A 148 4.98 -2.32 10.88
CA LYS A 148 6.20 -2.93 10.32
C LYS A 148 5.97 -4.34 9.78
N TYR A 149 5.21 -5.16 10.50
CA TYR A 149 5.04 -6.59 10.19
C TYR A 149 3.71 -6.92 9.51
N SER A 150 2.78 -5.96 9.40
CA SER A 150 1.56 -6.16 8.63
C SER A 150 1.85 -6.19 7.12
N LYS A 151 1.16 -7.09 6.41
CA LYS A 151 1.13 -7.16 4.94
C LYS A 151 0.21 -6.11 4.30
N LEU A 152 -0.51 -5.35 5.12
CA LEU A 152 -1.44 -4.32 4.69
C LEU A 152 -0.71 -2.99 4.42
N MET A 153 -1.29 -2.14 3.59
CA MET A 153 -0.82 -0.76 3.42
C MET A 153 -1.08 0.05 4.69
N GLU A 154 -0.30 1.10 4.94
CA GLU A 154 -0.40 1.86 6.19
C GLU A 154 -1.82 2.37 6.48
N PHE A 155 -2.55 2.83 5.46
CA PHE A 155 -3.93 3.28 5.67
C PHE A 155 -4.90 2.13 5.98
N GLU A 156 -4.67 0.94 5.40
CA GLU A 156 -5.45 -0.26 5.71
C GLU A 156 -5.21 -0.66 7.17
N VAL A 157 -3.96 -0.67 7.63
CA VAL A 157 -3.59 -0.88 9.04
C VAL A 157 -4.31 0.14 9.94
N THR A 158 -4.24 1.42 9.58
CA THR A 158 -4.84 2.49 10.39
C THR A 158 -6.36 2.34 10.47
N ASN A 159 -7.03 2.06 9.35
CA ASN A 159 -8.48 1.87 9.30
C ASN A 159 -8.90 0.63 10.09
N ALA A 160 -8.16 -0.48 9.98
CA ALA A 160 -8.40 -1.70 10.75
C ALA A 160 -8.23 -1.45 12.25
N LEU A 161 -7.18 -0.75 12.70
CA LEU A 161 -6.98 -0.39 14.11
C LEU A 161 -8.11 0.51 14.63
N VAL A 162 -8.54 1.51 13.86
CA VAL A 162 -9.66 2.39 14.24
C VAL A 162 -10.96 1.60 14.33
N SER A 163 -11.21 0.70 13.37
CA SER A 163 -12.38 -0.16 13.36
C SER A 163 -12.38 -1.10 14.57
N LEU A 164 -11.31 -1.89 14.77
CA LEU A 164 -11.14 -2.78 15.93
C LEU A 164 -11.36 -2.04 17.26
N ARG A 165 -10.86 -0.81 17.40
CA ARG A 165 -11.11 -0.01 18.61
C ARG A 165 -12.59 0.33 18.79
N LYS A 166 -13.32 0.67 17.72
CA LYS A 166 -14.77 0.95 17.78
C LYS A 166 -15.57 -0.30 18.16
N LYS A 167 -15.15 -1.46 17.65
CA LYS A 167 -15.70 -2.79 17.97
C LYS A 167 -15.34 -3.29 19.38
N ARG A 168 -14.56 -2.50 20.13
CA ARG A 168 -13.96 -2.90 21.42
C ARG A 168 -13.17 -4.21 21.34
N ALA A 169 -12.58 -4.47 20.18
CA ALA A 169 -11.76 -5.66 19.91
C ALA A 169 -10.33 -5.53 20.42
N ILE A 170 -9.86 -4.29 20.60
CA ILE A 170 -8.51 -3.99 21.07
C ILE A 170 -8.58 -2.89 22.12
N LYS A 171 -7.68 -2.95 23.09
CA LYS A 171 -7.49 -1.91 24.10
C LYS A 171 -6.04 -1.54 24.26
N VAL A 172 -5.80 -0.32 24.74
CA VAL A 172 -4.45 0.13 25.09
C VAL A 172 -4.05 -0.57 26.38
N PHE A 173 -2.89 -1.22 26.36
CA PHE A 173 -2.32 -1.81 27.55
C PHE A 173 -1.83 -0.69 28.47
N GLN A 174 -2.48 -0.53 29.62
CA GLN A 174 -2.08 0.39 30.69
C GLN A 174 -1.37 -0.44 31.76
N ASN A 175 -0.10 -0.10 32.04
CA ASN A 175 0.64 -0.62 33.19
C ASN A 175 0.05 -0.07 34.50
#